data_AF-A0A3D9SU68-F1
#
_entry.id   AF-A0A3D9SU68-F1
#
_cell.length_a   1.000
_cell.length_b   1.000
_cell.length_c   1.000
_cell.angle_alpha   90.00
_cell.angle_beta   90.00
_cell.angle_gamma   90.00
#
_symmetry.space_group_name_H-M   'P 1'
#
loop_
_entity.id
_entity.type
_entity.pdbx_description
1 polymer ?
#
loop_
_entity_poly.entity_id
_entity_poly.type
_entity_poly.pdbx_seq_one_letter_code
_entity_poly.pdbx_strand_id
1 'polypeptide(L)'
;MEILNEVHATIAGERRSCHDPMSADRMTTPRTGTAADASYLALPPTAVDARPAGPTRLVVAWHGFGPPRTPPALASAMPMTGVPTWRVYLHLPAPEGALPPAGLGGDAAVEEYGDAVEAAAARFPEALAEIRGQLGLVEGPVGLTGFSAGATVAMLVLASGEVPVSAAAFVSPIIAPARTMSEVVKETGRTYAWSERSRAAADRLDLAARAGEIAGRGTPMLLVGGSRDRLVRAPELTRLRDRLAEHGADVELATFRMAHSLTEEPGVEALPPQAEAVSVDGALTDWFREHLAIVDVAPEPGDEPGDEDDTPVLGGRVLRPEEAPTGSPAESAAALDRTMPDGAWSSSPTQSPPPGRPAPQRRPEADGDDAHSPLTVGGGGQP
;
A
#
# COMPACT_ATOMS: atom_id res chain seq x y z
N MET A 1 38.59 50.07 -54.10
CA MET A 1 39.87 49.97 -53.35
C MET A 1 39.49 49.50 -51.95
N GLU A 2 39.49 48.18 -51.67
CA GLU A 2 40.69 47.40 -51.30
C GLU A 2 41.41 48.05 -50.09
N ILE A 3 41.72 47.40 -48.95
CA ILE A 3 42.11 46.01 -48.67
C ILE A 3 42.21 45.82 -47.12
N LEU A 4 41.79 44.64 -46.65
CA LEU A 4 42.30 43.74 -45.57
C LEU A 4 42.68 44.17 -44.12
N ASN A 5 42.24 43.26 -43.20
CA ASN A 5 42.95 42.61 -42.07
C ASN A 5 43.27 43.40 -40.78
N GLU A 6 43.31 42.84 -39.58
CA GLU A 6 42.94 41.54 -38.97
C GLU A 6 43.09 41.75 -37.44
N VAL A 7 42.30 41.01 -36.67
CA VAL A 7 42.67 40.30 -35.42
C VAL A 7 43.54 41.03 -34.38
N HIS A 8 42.96 41.25 -33.20
CA HIS A 8 43.59 40.81 -31.95
C HIS A 8 42.51 40.45 -30.92
N ALA A 9 42.44 39.15 -30.64
CA ALA A 9 41.64 38.56 -29.59
C ALA A 9 42.24 38.88 -28.22
N THR A 10 41.41 39.33 -27.28
CA THR A 10 41.69 39.16 -25.85
C THR A 10 40.50 38.47 -25.20
N ILE A 11 40.79 37.23 -24.82
CA ILE A 11 40.05 36.34 -23.94
C ILE A 11 39.86 37.03 -22.58
N ALA A 12 38.62 37.27 -22.20
CA ALA A 12 38.21 37.50 -20.81
C ALA A 12 36.94 36.68 -20.59
N GLY A 13 37.09 35.57 -19.88
CA GLY A 13 36.07 34.55 -19.75
C GLY A 13 34.91 35.00 -18.87
N GLU A 14 33.74 35.11 -19.46
CA GLU A 14 32.48 34.86 -18.77
C GLU A 14 32.15 33.37 -18.91
N ARG A 15 32.75 32.55 -18.03
CA ARG A 15 32.15 31.26 -17.71
C ARG A 15 30.86 31.55 -16.94
N ARG A 16 29.77 31.77 -17.66
CA ARG A 16 28.43 31.56 -17.11
C ARG A 16 28.34 30.07 -16.79
N SER A 17 28.62 29.76 -15.53
CA SER A 17 28.37 28.46 -14.93
C SER A 17 26.88 28.19 -15.01
N CYS A 18 26.43 27.58 -16.11
CA CYS A 18 25.18 26.85 -16.20
C CYS A 18 25.33 25.52 -15.44
N HIS A 19 25.60 25.64 -14.15
CA HIS A 19 25.28 24.63 -13.17
C HIS A 19 24.15 25.29 -12.38
N ASP A 20 22.91 25.10 -12.85
CA ASP A 20 21.77 25.28 -11.97
C ASP A 20 21.79 24.04 -11.09
N PRO A 21 22.28 24.12 -9.84
CA PRO A 21 22.16 22.98 -8.95
C PRO A 21 20.65 22.77 -8.83
N MET A 22 20.13 21.65 -9.33
CA MET A 22 18.93 21.08 -8.74
C MET A 22 19.22 21.01 -7.25
N SER A 23 18.77 22.02 -6.50
CA SER A 23 19.20 22.26 -5.13
C SER A 23 19.03 20.95 -4.37
N ALA A 24 20.07 20.45 -3.70
CA ALA A 24 20.03 19.20 -2.94
C ALA A 24 18.81 19.16 -1.98
N ASP A 25 18.34 20.33 -1.57
CA ASP A 25 17.13 20.59 -0.80
C ASP A 25 15.82 20.09 -1.44
N ARG A 26 15.74 20.03 -2.79
CA ARG A 26 14.58 19.49 -3.54
C ARG A 26 14.49 17.97 -3.49
N MET A 27 15.58 17.27 -3.19
CA MET A 27 15.60 15.80 -3.13
C MET A 27 15.41 15.25 -1.71
N THR A 28 15.38 16.10 -0.69
CA THR A 28 15.39 15.70 0.73
C THR A 28 14.15 16.15 1.49
N THR A 29 13.24 16.93 0.89
CA THR A 29 12.06 17.47 1.56
C THR A 29 10.75 16.88 1.02
N PRO A 30 9.75 16.59 1.89
CA PRO A 30 8.40 16.25 1.45
C PRO A 30 7.77 17.34 0.58
N ARG A 31 6.97 16.93 -0.40
CA ARG A 31 6.30 17.83 -1.35
C ARG A 31 4.80 17.54 -1.41
N THR A 32 4.00 18.58 -1.53
CA THR A 32 2.57 18.46 -1.80
C THR A 32 2.24 19.12 -3.13
N GLY A 33 1.18 18.67 -3.77
CA GLY A 33 0.72 19.22 -5.05
C GLY A 33 -0.62 18.63 -5.48
N THR A 34 -0.99 18.95 -6.71
CA THR A 34 -2.17 18.39 -7.39
C THR A 34 -1.72 17.85 -8.74
N ALA A 35 -2.26 16.70 -9.14
CA ALA A 35 -2.03 16.08 -10.44
C ALA A 35 -3.31 15.41 -10.96
N ALA A 36 -3.73 15.73 -12.19
CA ALA A 36 -5.02 15.34 -12.77
C ALA A 36 -6.20 15.53 -11.77
N ASP A 37 -6.26 16.72 -11.16
CA ASP A 37 -7.21 17.12 -10.11
C ASP A 37 -7.13 16.36 -8.77
N ALA A 38 -6.22 15.38 -8.62
CA ALA A 38 -5.99 14.68 -7.36
C ALA A 38 -4.87 15.32 -6.55
N SER A 39 -5.12 15.63 -5.28
CA SER A 39 -4.06 16.08 -4.38
C SER A 39 -3.11 14.94 -4.03
N TYR A 40 -1.83 15.25 -3.78
CA TYR A 40 -0.84 14.26 -3.39
C TYR A 40 0.13 14.77 -2.32
N LEU A 41 0.73 13.82 -1.61
CA LEU A 41 1.89 14.00 -0.74
C LEU A 41 3.02 13.10 -1.26
N ALA A 42 4.17 13.66 -1.57
CA ALA A 42 5.36 12.96 -2.01
C ALA A 42 6.43 13.02 -0.91
N LEU A 43 6.89 11.85 -0.46
CA LEU A 43 8.01 11.71 0.45
C LEU A 43 9.28 11.36 -0.35
N PRO A 44 10.41 12.02 -0.09
CA PRO A 44 11.67 11.75 -0.78
C PRO A 44 12.19 10.34 -0.46
N PRO A 45 13.13 9.80 -1.25
CA PRO A 45 13.91 8.63 -0.85
C PRO A 45 14.48 8.79 0.57
N THR A 46 14.41 7.73 1.38
CA THR A 46 14.92 7.76 2.78
C THR A 46 15.98 6.70 3.07
N ALA A 47 16.23 5.79 2.14
CA ALA A 47 17.31 4.83 2.27
C ALA A 47 18.66 5.55 2.25
N VAL A 48 19.46 5.35 3.30
CA VAL A 48 20.84 5.88 3.40
C VAL A 48 21.89 4.83 3.03
N ASP A 49 21.49 3.56 3.01
CA ASP A 49 22.30 2.37 2.82
C ASP A 49 22.02 1.67 1.47
N ALA A 50 21.13 2.24 0.67
CA ALA A 50 20.65 1.64 -0.56
C ALA A 50 20.29 2.69 -1.60
N ARG A 51 20.43 2.30 -2.86
CA ARG A 51 20.09 3.11 -4.04
C ARG A 51 19.07 2.38 -4.91
N PRO A 52 18.30 3.09 -5.76
CA PRO A 52 17.37 2.43 -6.67
C PRO A 52 18.05 1.39 -7.57
N ALA A 53 17.48 0.19 -7.62
CA ALA A 53 17.74 -0.79 -8.66
C ALA A 53 17.02 -0.37 -9.95
N GLY A 54 17.71 -0.43 -11.08
CA GLY A 54 17.11 -0.21 -12.39
C GLY A 54 16.49 1.19 -12.57
N PRO A 55 15.43 1.33 -13.40
CA PRO A 55 14.82 2.62 -13.77
C PRO A 55 13.70 3.10 -12.84
N THR A 56 13.25 2.31 -11.86
CA THR A 56 12.12 2.67 -10.98
C THR A 56 12.51 3.79 -10.03
N ARG A 57 11.78 4.90 -10.05
CA ARG A 57 12.06 6.09 -9.20
C ARG A 57 10.91 6.49 -8.30
N LEU A 58 9.77 5.81 -8.40
CA LEU A 58 8.52 6.13 -7.72
C LEU A 58 7.83 4.86 -7.24
N VAL A 59 7.33 4.90 -6.00
CA VAL A 59 6.25 4.04 -5.50
C VAL A 59 5.02 4.94 -5.34
N VAL A 60 3.89 4.53 -5.91
CA VAL A 60 2.63 5.27 -5.80
C VAL A 60 1.65 4.50 -4.92
N ALA A 61 0.98 5.21 -4.01
CA ALA A 61 0.09 4.67 -3.00
C ALA A 61 -1.26 5.41 -2.98
N TRP A 62 -2.37 4.68 -2.84
CA TRP A 62 -3.69 5.26 -2.57
C TRP A 62 -4.24 4.82 -1.23
N HIS A 63 -4.93 5.73 -0.55
CA HIS A 63 -5.61 5.47 0.71
C HIS A 63 -6.98 4.83 0.51
N GLY A 64 -7.61 4.39 1.59
CA GLY A 64 -8.95 3.80 1.57
C GLY A 64 -10.04 4.88 1.72
N PHE A 65 -11.30 4.47 1.59
CA PHE A 65 -12.43 5.31 2.01
C PHE A 65 -12.65 5.27 3.54
N GLY A 66 -12.19 4.20 4.19
CA GLY A 66 -12.04 4.11 5.64
C GLY A 66 -10.68 4.60 6.13
N PRO A 67 -10.45 4.72 7.45
CA PRO A 67 -9.17 5.13 8.01
C PRO A 67 -8.00 4.23 7.58
N PRO A 68 -6.92 4.79 6.99
CA PRO A 68 -6.67 6.20 6.66
C PRO A 68 -7.40 6.69 5.40
N ARG A 69 -7.94 7.92 5.47
CA ARG A 69 -8.79 8.58 4.46
C ARG A 69 -8.12 9.71 3.70
N THR A 70 -6.84 9.97 3.96
CA THR A 70 -6.10 11.07 3.33
C THR A 70 -4.67 10.62 3.01
N PRO A 71 -4.00 11.29 2.05
CA PRO A 71 -2.59 11.01 1.78
C PRO A 71 -1.68 11.18 3.01
N PRO A 72 -1.79 12.25 3.83
CA PRO A 72 -0.97 12.37 5.04
C PRO A 72 -1.23 11.28 6.09
N ALA A 73 -2.49 10.87 6.30
CA ALA A 73 -2.82 9.80 7.24
C ALA A 73 -2.23 8.46 6.78
N LEU A 74 -2.33 8.15 5.48
CA LEU A 74 -1.73 6.95 4.90
C LEU A 74 -0.20 6.97 4.99
N ALA A 75 0.42 8.10 4.65
CA ALA A 75 1.87 8.27 4.72
C ALA A 75 2.42 8.16 6.15
N SER A 76 1.62 8.52 7.16
CA SER A 76 1.98 8.33 8.57
C SER A 76 1.84 6.87 9.01
N ALA A 77 0.82 6.16 8.51
CA ALA A 77 0.57 4.76 8.82
C ALA A 77 1.58 3.81 8.16
N MET A 78 1.93 4.08 6.91
CA MET A 78 2.83 3.26 6.09
C MET A 78 3.85 4.13 5.36
N PRO A 79 4.78 4.77 6.10
CA PRO A 79 5.76 5.66 5.51
C PRO A 79 6.68 4.99 4.50
N MET A 80 6.94 3.70 4.61
CA MET A 80 7.93 2.93 3.85
C MET A 80 9.34 3.54 4.00
N THR A 81 9.75 3.77 5.25
CA THR A 81 11.04 4.37 5.57
C THR A 81 12.16 3.38 5.24
N GLY A 82 13.09 3.77 4.36
CA GLY A 82 14.15 2.89 3.89
C GLY A 82 13.96 2.40 2.45
N VAL A 83 12.88 2.78 1.77
CA VAL A 83 12.76 2.58 0.32
C VAL A 83 13.58 3.67 -0.42
N PRO A 84 14.43 3.30 -1.39
CA PRO A 84 15.34 4.25 -2.05
C PRO A 84 14.68 5.09 -3.16
N THR A 85 13.36 5.07 -3.27
CA THR A 85 12.58 5.80 -4.28
C THR A 85 11.64 6.82 -3.65
N TRP A 86 11.14 7.76 -4.45
CA TRP A 86 10.05 8.64 -4.01
C TRP A 86 8.82 7.80 -3.65
N ARG A 87 8.12 8.16 -2.57
CA ARG A 87 6.84 7.55 -2.19
C ARG A 87 5.74 8.59 -2.33
N VAL A 88 4.82 8.39 -3.27
CA VAL A 88 3.76 9.35 -3.60
C VAL A 88 2.42 8.80 -3.17
N TYR A 89 1.78 9.48 -2.22
CA TYR A 89 0.46 9.16 -1.70
C TYR A 89 -0.56 10.03 -2.42
N LEU A 90 -1.43 9.42 -3.21
CA LEU A 90 -2.47 10.08 -3.98
C LEU A 90 -3.79 10.06 -3.24
N HIS A 91 -4.52 11.17 -3.35
CA HIS A 91 -5.87 11.27 -2.84
C HIS A 91 -6.81 10.43 -3.70
N LEU A 92 -7.67 9.66 -3.02
CA LEU A 92 -8.79 8.96 -3.61
C LEU A 92 -10.07 9.62 -3.08
N PRO A 93 -10.79 10.41 -3.89
CA PRO A 93 -12.01 11.06 -3.45
C PRO A 93 -13.05 10.02 -3.05
N ALA A 94 -13.53 10.11 -1.81
CA ALA A 94 -14.56 9.21 -1.32
C ALA A 94 -15.93 9.54 -1.96
N PRO A 95 -16.75 8.53 -2.29
CA PRO A 95 -18.15 8.73 -2.60
C PRO A 95 -18.90 9.59 -1.58
N GLU A 96 -19.90 10.34 -2.05
CA GLU A 96 -20.83 11.01 -1.14
C GLU A 96 -21.52 9.97 -0.26
N GLY A 97 -21.54 10.20 1.06
CA GLY A 97 -22.14 9.24 1.99
C GLY A 97 -21.33 7.96 2.23
N ALA A 98 -20.04 7.92 1.82
CA ALA A 98 -19.11 6.88 2.22
C ALA A 98 -19.06 6.75 3.76
N LEU A 99 -19.55 5.64 4.29
CA LEU A 99 -19.56 5.37 5.74
C LEU A 99 -18.42 4.41 6.13
N PRO A 100 -17.82 4.59 7.32
CA PRO A 100 -16.89 3.60 7.86
C PRO A 100 -17.50 2.19 7.99
N PRO A 101 -16.66 1.14 7.96
CA PRO A 101 -15.19 1.17 7.98
C PRO A 101 -14.52 1.20 6.60
N ALA A 102 -15.26 1.13 5.49
CA ALA A 102 -14.67 1.00 4.14
C ALA A 102 -15.32 1.90 3.07
N GLY A 103 -16.09 2.91 3.48
CA GLY A 103 -16.86 3.73 2.56
C GLY A 103 -18.05 3.02 1.93
N LEU A 104 -18.39 1.82 2.40
CA LEU A 104 -19.52 1.04 1.94
C LEU A 104 -20.64 1.13 2.98
N GLY A 105 -21.67 1.93 2.70
CA GLY A 105 -22.80 2.08 3.62
C GLY A 105 -23.99 2.90 3.14
N GLY A 106 -23.92 3.55 1.96
CA GLY A 106 -25.07 4.15 1.28
C GLY A 106 -25.86 3.16 0.43
N ASP A 107 -27.04 3.58 -0.05
CA ASP A 107 -27.91 2.74 -0.91
C ASP A 107 -27.30 2.49 -2.31
N ALA A 108 -26.44 3.40 -2.78
CA ALA A 108 -25.69 3.27 -4.02
C ALA A 108 -24.21 2.87 -3.81
N ALA A 109 -23.84 2.44 -2.59
CA ALA A 109 -22.44 2.31 -2.20
C ALA A 109 -21.55 1.45 -3.10
N VAL A 110 -22.04 0.34 -3.67
CA VAL A 110 -21.23 -0.50 -4.58
C VAL A 110 -21.02 0.18 -5.94
N GLU A 111 -22.03 0.89 -6.43
CA GLU A 111 -21.94 1.66 -7.67
C GLU A 111 -20.97 2.82 -7.51
N GLU A 112 -21.12 3.63 -6.46
CA GLU A 112 -20.27 4.79 -6.22
C GLU A 112 -18.83 4.37 -5.89
N TYR A 113 -18.66 3.27 -5.13
CA TYR A 113 -17.36 2.65 -4.93
C TYR A 113 -16.71 2.33 -6.27
N GLY A 114 -17.46 1.70 -7.18
CA GLY A 114 -16.95 1.29 -8.48
C GLY A 114 -16.58 2.47 -9.36
N ASP A 115 -17.47 3.45 -9.47
CA ASP A 115 -17.21 4.68 -10.21
C ASP A 115 -15.95 5.38 -9.69
N ALA A 116 -15.76 5.47 -8.36
CA ALA A 116 -14.62 6.13 -7.76
C ALA A 116 -13.28 5.41 -8.05
N VAL A 117 -13.21 4.08 -7.88
CA VAL A 117 -11.96 3.34 -8.09
C VAL A 117 -11.61 3.20 -9.58
N GLU A 118 -12.60 2.99 -10.46
CA GLU A 118 -12.40 2.93 -11.91
C GLU A 118 -11.93 4.29 -12.44
N ALA A 119 -12.55 5.38 -11.98
CA ALA A 119 -12.19 6.73 -12.38
C ALA A 119 -10.80 7.16 -11.90
N ALA A 120 -10.37 6.74 -10.71
CA ALA A 120 -9.03 6.99 -10.21
C ALA A 120 -7.96 6.21 -11.00
N ALA A 121 -8.22 4.94 -11.32
CA ALA A 121 -7.31 4.13 -12.12
C ALA A 121 -7.15 4.69 -13.55
N ALA A 122 -8.25 5.10 -14.19
CA ALA A 122 -8.23 5.66 -15.54
C ALA A 122 -7.48 6.99 -15.64
N ARG A 123 -7.50 7.83 -14.59
CA ARG A 123 -6.76 9.11 -14.55
C ARG A 123 -5.29 8.97 -14.20
N PHE A 124 -4.85 7.80 -13.71
CA PHE A 124 -3.51 7.64 -13.18
C PHE A 124 -2.39 7.92 -14.20
N PRO A 125 -2.46 7.52 -15.48
CA PRO A 125 -1.39 7.83 -16.44
C PRO A 125 -1.11 9.34 -16.58
N GLU A 126 -2.17 10.15 -16.62
CA GLU A 126 -2.07 11.62 -16.68
C GLU A 126 -1.48 12.19 -15.37
N ALA A 127 -2.02 11.75 -14.23
CA ALA A 127 -1.52 12.17 -12.92
C ALA A 127 -0.02 11.82 -12.75
N LEU A 128 0.40 10.63 -13.19
CA LEU A 128 1.78 10.17 -13.10
C LEU A 128 2.72 11.06 -13.94
N ALA A 129 2.34 11.43 -15.15
CA ALA A 129 3.13 12.32 -16.00
C ALA A 129 3.30 13.71 -15.36
N GLU A 130 2.24 14.27 -14.77
CA GLU A 130 2.30 15.54 -14.07
C GLU A 130 3.17 15.46 -12.81
N ILE A 131 3.02 14.40 -12.00
CA ILE A 131 3.85 14.17 -10.80
C ILE A 131 5.33 14.07 -11.18
N ARG A 132 5.66 13.35 -12.26
CA ARG A 132 7.04 13.26 -12.77
C ARG A 132 7.58 14.64 -13.15
N GLY A 133 6.81 15.43 -13.90
CA GLY A 133 7.18 16.79 -14.25
C GLY A 133 7.41 17.68 -13.02
N GLN A 134 6.53 17.59 -12.02
CA GLN A 134 6.62 18.37 -10.79
C GLN A 134 7.82 17.95 -9.93
N LEU A 135 8.14 16.65 -9.87
CA LEU A 135 9.27 16.10 -9.10
C LEU A 135 10.60 16.12 -9.86
N GLY A 136 10.59 16.41 -11.17
CA GLY A 136 11.78 16.39 -12.03
C GLY A 136 12.30 14.97 -12.27
N LEU A 137 11.41 13.99 -12.37
CA LEU A 137 11.75 12.57 -12.51
C LEU A 137 11.68 12.12 -13.96
N VAL A 138 12.54 11.17 -14.32
CA VAL A 138 12.52 10.52 -15.62
C VAL A 138 11.36 9.54 -15.74
N GLU A 139 10.93 9.29 -16.98
CA GLU A 139 9.99 8.23 -17.31
C GLU A 139 10.56 6.85 -16.97
N GLY A 140 9.68 5.91 -16.59
CA GLY A 140 10.07 4.56 -16.23
C GLY A 140 8.93 3.76 -15.58
N PRO A 141 9.19 2.53 -15.13
CA PRO A 141 8.24 1.80 -14.31
C PRO A 141 8.07 2.42 -12.92
N VAL A 142 6.98 2.05 -12.26
CA VAL A 142 6.67 2.44 -10.88
C VAL A 142 6.52 1.20 -9.99
N GLY A 143 6.69 1.38 -8.69
CA GLY A 143 6.08 0.49 -7.70
C GLY A 143 4.65 0.93 -7.42
N LEU A 144 3.75 -0.01 -7.14
CA LEU A 144 2.35 0.29 -6.80
C LEU A 144 1.99 -0.27 -5.43
N THR A 145 1.29 0.53 -4.63
CA THR A 145 0.66 0.04 -3.41
C THR A 145 -0.67 0.74 -3.15
N GLY A 146 -1.40 0.26 -2.16
CA GLY A 146 -2.60 0.91 -1.68
C GLY A 146 -3.22 0.14 -0.53
N PHE A 147 -4.17 0.80 0.13
CA PHE A 147 -4.94 0.24 1.23
C PHE A 147 -6.44 0.21 0.89
N SER A 148 -7.12 -0.91 1.12
CA SER A 148 -8.57 -1.06 0.96
C SER A 148 -9.03 -0.67 -0.46
N ALA A 149 -9.89 0.34 -0.61
CA ALA A 149 -10.28 0.89 -1.91
C ALA A 149 -9.07 1.34 -2.75
N GLY A 150 -8.06 1.97 -2.14
CA GLY A 150 -6.83 2.38 -2.82
C GLY A 150 -5.99 1.20 -3.33
N ALA A 151 -6.01 0.07 -2.63
CA ALA A 151 -5.38 -1.16 -3.14
C ALA A 151 -6.11 -1.67 -4.40
N THR A 152 -7.43 -1.48 -4.46
CA THR A 152 -8.24 -1.83 -5.63
C THR A 152 -7.89 -0.95 -6.83
N VAL A 153 -7.72 0.36 -6.62
CA VAL A 153 -7.20 1.29 -7.64
C VAL A 153 -5.86 0.81 -8.18
N ALA A 154 -4.92 0.47 -7.29
CA ALA A 154 -3.60 -0.02 -7.69
C ALA A 154 -3.67 -1.34 -8.50
N MET A 155 -4.57 -2.27 -8.13
CA MET A 155 -4.80 -3.49 -8.90
C MET A 155 -5.43 -3.22 -10.28
N LEU A 156 -6.34 -2.23 -10.39
CA LEU A 156 -6.92 -1.83 -11.66
C LEU A 156 -5.90 -1.18 -12.60
N VAL A 157 -5.00 -0.34 -12.04
CA VAL A 157 -3.87 0.23 -12.79
C VAL A 157 -2.95 -0.89 -13.31
N LEU A 158 -2.62 -1.87 -12.46
CA LEU A 158 -1.82 -3.01 -12.88
C LEU A 158 -2.54 -3.81 -13.99
N ALA A 159 -3.84 -4.07 -13.82
CA ALA A 159 -4.64 -4.81 -14.79
C ALA A 159 -4.76 -4.09 -16.14
N SER A 160 -4.78 -2.75 -16.20
CA SER A 160 -4.84 -2.02 -17.47
C SER A 160 -3.56 -2.18 -18.30
N GLY A 161 -2.41 -2.22 -17.63
CA GLY A 161 -1.09 -2.34 -18.27
C GLY A 161 -0.66 -1.08 -19.03
N GLU A 162 -1.33 0.06 -18.81
CA GLU A 162 -0.96 1.34 -19.44
C GLU A 162 0.31 1.93 -18.83
N VAL A 163 0.57 1.64 -17.55
CA VAL A 163 1.78 2.06 -16.83
C VAL A 163 2.61 0.82 -16.50
N PRO A 164 3.92 0.78 -16.85
CA PRO A 164 4.77 -0.34 -16.48
C PRO A 164 5.01 -0.37 -14.96
N VAL A 165 4.92 -1.57 -14.37
CA VAL A 165 5.03 -1.77 -12.91
C VAL A 165 6.14 -2.76 -12.59
N SER A 166 7.07 -2.36 -11.73
CA SER A 166 8.21 -3.22 -11.32
C SER A 166 7.88 -4.16 -10.17
N ALA A 167 7.07 -3.71 -9.22
CA ALA A 167 6.62 -4.50 -8.08
C ALA A 167 5.34 -3.88 -7.53
N ALA A 168 4.45 -4.69 -6.96
CA ALA A 168 3.23 -4.21 -6.34
C ALA A 168 2.97 -4.86 -4.98
N ALA A 169 2.31 -4.14 -4.09
CA ALA A 169 1.88 -4.65 -2.79
C ALA A 169 0.48 -4.12 -2.43
N PHE A 170 -0.44 -4.97 -2.02
CA PHE A 170 -1.85 -4.61 -1.84
C PHE A 170 -2.32 -4.93 -0.42
N VAL A 171 -2.71 -3.89 0.34
CA VAL A 171 -3.10 -4.04 1.75
C VAL A 171 -4.61 -4.07 1.90
N SER A 172 -5.14 -5.20 2.38
CA SER A 172 -6.57 -5.49 2.53
C SER A 172 -7.43 -5.04 1.33
N PRO A 173 -7.08 -5.43 0.08
CA PRO A 173 -7.82 -4.97 -1.10
C PRO A 173 -9.28 -5.45 -1.08
N ILE A 174 -10.19 -4.58 -1.51
CA ILE A 174 -11.59 -4.92 -1.75
C ILE A 174 -11.69 -5.52 -3.16
N ILE A 175 -11.49 -6.84 -3.24
CA ILE A 175 -11.33 -7.55 -4.52
C ILE A 175 -12.64 -8.03 -5.13
N ALA A 176 -13.74 -7.96 -4.37
CA ALA A 176 -15.08 -8.33 -4.79
C ALA A 176 -16.11 -7.49 -4.01
N PRO A 177 -16.47 -6.29 -4.48
CA PRO A 177 -17.32 -5.35 -3.74
C PRO A 177 -18.66 -5.95 -3.27
N ALA A 178 -19.24 -6.90 -4.01
CA ALA A 178 -20.44 -7.61 -3.59
C ALA A 178 -20.24 -8.49 -2.34
N ARG A 179 -19.08 -9.13 -2.19
CA ARG A 179 -18.77 -9.93 -1.00
C ARG A 179 -18.53 -9.02 0.19
N THR A 180 -17.75 -7.95 0.01
CA THR A 180 -17.53 -6.95 1.06
C THR A 180 -18.84 -6.29 1.50
N MET A 181 -19.73 -5.92 0.57
CA MET A 181 -21.06 -5.40 0.90
C MET A 181 -21.90 -6.42 1.68
N SER A 182 -21.78 -7.71 1.35
CA SER A 182 -22.45 -8.77 2.13
C SER A 182 -21.94 -8.85 3.57
N GLU A 183 -20.65 -8.62 3.81
CA GLU A 183 -20.09 -8.53 5.18
C GLU A 183 -20.55 -7.25 5.90
N VAL A 184 -20.63 -6.11 5.21
CA VAL A 184 -21.21 -4.87 5.77
C VAL A 184 -22.66 -5.06 6.20
N VAL A 185 -23.49 -5.69 5.35
CA VAL A 185 -24.89 -6.01 5.66
C VAL A 185 -25.00 -6.92 6.89
N LYS A 186 -24.13 -7.93 7.02
CA LYS A 186 -24.10 -8.82 8.18
C LYS A 186 -23.69 -8.09 9.46
N GLU A 187 -22.66 -7.25 9.41
CA GLU A 187 -22.14 -6.52 10.58
C GLU A 187 -23.14 -5.44 11.05
N THR A 188 -23.79 -4.75 10.12
CA THR A 188 -24.66 -3.61 10.44
C THR A 188 -26.14 -3.97 10.61
N GLY A 189 -26.57 -5.13 10.10
CA GLY A 189 -27.98 -5.54 10.05
C GLY A 189 -28.82 -4.72 9.06
N ARG A 190 -28.21 -3.82 8.28
CA ARG A 190 -28.90 -3.01 7.26
C ARG A 190 -29.15 -3.82 6.00
N THR A 191 -30.21 -3.53 5.28
CA THR A 191 -30.45 -4.09 3.94
C THR A 191 -29.72 -3.26 2.88
N TYR A 192 -29.31 -3.91 1.80
CA TYR A 192 -28.75 -3.27 0.60
C TYR A 192 -29.57 -3.67 -0.62
N ALA A 193 -30.14 -2.69 -1.32
CA ALA A 193 -30.98 -2.92 -2.48
C ALA A 193 -30.12 -2.94 -3.76
N TRP A 194 -29.82 -4.14 -4.25
CA TRP A 194 -29.04 -4.32 -5.48
C TRP A 194 -29.81 -3.86 -6.73
N SER A 195 -29.32 -2.78 -7.36
CA SER A 195 -29.74 -2.32 -8.67
C SER A 195 -29.02 -3.10 -9.79
N GLU A 196 -29.46 -2.94 -11.04
CA GLU A 196 -28.72 -3.47 -12.20
C GLU A 196 -27.32 -2.85 -12.29
N ARG A 197 -27.20 -1.54 -12.03
CA ARG A 197 -25.94 -0.80 -12.08
C ARG A 197 -24.96 -1.25 -10.99
N SER A 198 -25.42 -1.48 -9.76
CA SER A 198 -24.55 -1.97 -8.69
C SER A 198 -24.10 -3.42 -8.91
N ARG A 199 -24.95 -4.27 -9.51
CA ARG A 199 -24.54 -5.62 -9.94
C ARG A 199 -23.48 -5.56 -11.03
N ALA A 200 -23.70 -4.75 -12.07
CA ALA A 200 -22.74 -4.57 -13.14
C ALA A 200 -21.40 -4.01 -12.64
N ALA A 201 -21.41 -3.09 -11.68
CA ALA A 201 -20.19 -2.58 -11.02
C ALA A 201 -19.48 -3.69 -10.24
N ALA A 202 -20.22 -4.49 -9.46
CA ALA A 202 -19.65 -5.61 -8.72
C ALA A 202 -19.01 -6.67 -9.64
N ASP A 203 -19.64 -6.98 -10.77
CA ASP A 203 -19.12 -7.96 -11.73
C ASP A 203 -17.82 -7.48 -12.39
N ARG A 204 -17.73 -6.20 -12.77
CA ARG A 204 -16.49 -5.62 -13.34
C ARG A 204 -15.33 -5.59 -12.33
N LEU A 205 -15.66 -5.51 -11.04
CA LEU A 205 -14.72 -5.37 -9.94
C LEU A 205 -14.47 -6.69 -9.18
N ASP A 206 -14.93 -7.84 -9.70
CA ASP A 206 -14.45 -9.14 -9.22
C ASP A 206 -13.03 -9.36 -9.77
N LEU A 207 -12.03 -8.91 -9.00
CA LEU A 207 -10.62 -8.97 -9.40
C LEU A 207 -10.08 -10.41 -9.43
N ALA A 208 -10.75 -11.36 -8.76
CA ALA A 208 -10.40 -12.77 -8.89
C ALA A 208 -10.78 -13.30 -10.27
N ALA A 209 -11.89 -12.84 -10.85
CA ALA A 209 -12.25 -13.14 -12.24
C ALA A 209 -11.26 -12.52 -13.25
N ARG A 210 -10.56 -11.46 -12.86
CA ARG A 210 -9.53 -10.76 -13.65
C ARG A 210 -8.10 -11.22 -13.36
N ALA A 211 -7.93 -12.30 -12.59
CA ALA A 211 -6.60 -12.77 -12.17
C ALA A 211 -5.66 -13.03 -13.35
N GLY A 212 -6.15 -13.53 -14.49
CA GLY A 212 -5.34 -13.72 -15.69
C GLY A 212 -4.81 -12.42 -16.30
N GLU A 213 -5.59 -11.33 -16.26
CA GLU A 213 -5.15 -10.01 -16.74
C GLU A 213 -4.06 -9.43 -15.84
N ILE A 214 -4.19 -9.63 -14.53
CA ILE A 214 -3.24 -9.15 -13.52
C ILE A 214 -1.94 -9.98 -13.58
N ALA A 215 -2.05 -11.31 -13.56
CA ALA A 215 -0.91 -12.22 -13.61
C ALA A 215 -0.11 -12.09 -14.91
N GLY A 216 -0.80 -11.85 -16.04
CA GLY A 216 -0.18 -11.67 -17.36
C GLY A 216 0.78 -10.47 -17.44
N ARG A 217 0.84 -9.61 -16.42
CA ARG A 217 1.79 -8.50 -16.32
C ARG A 217 3.18 -8.92 -15.87
N GLY A 218 3.32 -10.10 -15.26
CA GLY A 218 4.61 -10.60 -14.76
C GLY A 218 5.23 -9.74 -13.64
N THR A 219 4.41 -8.92 -12.99
CA THR A 219 4.83 -8.09 -11.86
C THR A 219 4.82 -8.93 -10.59
N PRO A 220 5.91 -8.97 -9.79
CA PRO A 220 5.89 -9.59 -8.47
C PRO A 220 4.91 -8.84 -7.56
N MET A 221 4.10 -9.58 -6.80
CA MET A 221 3.04 -9.04 -5.97
C MET A 221 3.10 -9.53 -4.51
N LEU A 222 2.86 -8.62 -3.57
CA LEU A 222 2.59 -8.95 -2.18
C LEU A 222 1.12 -8.65 -1.84
N LEU A 223 0.38 -9.64 -1.33
CA LEU A 223 -0.92 -9.43 -0.71
C LEU A 223 -0.74 -9.35 0.81
N VAL A 224 -1.30 -8.31 1.43
CA VAL A 224 -1.27 -8.13 2.89
C VAL A 224 -2.68 -8.18 3.44
N GLY A 225 -2.93 -9.07 4.39
CA GLY A 225 -4.24 -9.30 4.98
C GLY A 225 -4.28 -9.22 6.50
N GLY A 226 -5.46 -8.91 7.04
CA GLY A 226 -5.71 -8.90 8.48
C GLY A 226 -6.46 -10.13 8.95
N SER A 227 -5.92 -10.87 9.91
CA SER A 227 -6.63 -11.99 10.57
C SER A 227 -7.88 -11.54 11.35
N ARG A 228 -7.95 -10.26 11.75
CA ARG A 228 -9.12 -9.63 12.40
C ARG A 228 -9.92 -8.74 11.47
N ASP A 229 -9.56 -8.66 10.19
CA ASP A 229 -10.28 -7.88 9.20
C ASP A 229 -11.61 -8.57 8.90
N ARG A 230 -12.73 -7.92 9.26
CA ARG A 230 -14.07 -8.47 9.09
C ARG A 230 -14.69 -8.10 7.74
N LEU A 231 -14.10 -7.17 7.01
CA LEU A 231 -14.58 -6.71 5.71
C LEU A 231 -13.91 -7.46 4.57
N VAL A 232 -12.58 -7.59 4.64
CA VAL A 232 -11.78 -8.37 3.70
C VAL A 232 -11.21 -9.55 4.46
N ARG A 233 -11.92 -10.67 4.39
CA ARG A 233 -11.60 -11.85 5.21
C ARG A 233 -10.34 -12.53 4.68
N ALA A 234 -9.46 -13.01 5.56
CA ALA A 234 -8.24 -13.71 5.15
C ALA A 234 -8.43 -14.82 4.09
N PRO A 235 -9.48 -15.68 4.15
CA PRO A 235 -9.71 -16.68 3.10
C PRO A 235 -9.97 -16.10 1.69
N GLU A 236 -10.46 -14.86 1.60
CA GLU A 236 -10.67 -14.16 0.34
C GLU A 236 -9.34 -13.80 -0.31
N LEU A 237 -8.36 -13.33 0.47
CA LEU A 237 -7.00 -13.06 -0.02
C LEU A 237 -6.24 -14.34 -0.35
N THR A 238 -6.43 -15.42 0.42
CA THR A 238 -5.87 -16.74 0.06
C THR A 238 -6.39 -17.21 -1.29
N ARG A 239 -7.70 -17.09 -1.55
CA ARG A 239 -8.28 -17.45 -2.85
C ARG A 239 -7.75 -16.58 -3.98
N LEU A 240 -7.58 -15.28 -3.77
CA LEU A 240 -7.00 -14.40 -4.78
C LEU A 240 -5.56 -14.79 -5.10
N ARG A 241 -4.72 -15.01 -4.07
CA ARG A 241 -3.35 -15.50 -4.24
C ARG A 241 -3.34 -16.78 -5.09
N ASP A 242 -4.16 -17.75 -4.72
CA ASP A 242 -4.22 -19.04 -5.42
C ASP A 242 -4.63 -18.86 -6.89
N ARG A 243 -5.61 -17.99 -7.17
CA ARG A 243 -6.02 -17.67 -8.54
C ARG A 243 -4.92 -16.97 -9.34
N LEU A 244 -4.22 -16.01 -8.74
CA LEU A 244 -3.09 -15.34 -9.39
C LEU A 244 -1.97 -16.35 -9.70
N ALA A 245 -1.65 -17.23 -8.75
CA ALA A 245 -0.64 -18.28 -8.91
C ALA A 245 -1.05 -19.33 -9.97
N GLU A 246 -2.33 -19.71 -10.06
CA GLU A 246 -2.87 -20.57 -11.14
C GLU A 246 -2.61 -19.96 -12.53
N HIS A 247 -2.55 -18.63 -12.63
CA HIS A 247 -2.20 -17.89 -13.85
C HIS A 247 -0.70 -17.58 -13.98
N GLY A 248 0.15 -18.14 -13.12
CA GLY A 248 1.61 -18.01 -13.18
C GLY A 248 2.18 -16.72 -12.59
N ALA A 249 1.39 -15.98 -11.79
CA ALA A 249 1.91 -14.82 -11.08
C ALA A 249 2.91 -15.20 -10.00
N ASP A 250 3.94 -14.37 -9.82
CA ASP A 250 4.76 -14.34 -8.62
C ASP A 250 4.01 -13.53 -7.55
N VAL A 251 3.42 -14.24 -6.58
CA VAL A 251 2.54 -13.63 -5.58
C VAL A 251 2.75 -14.23 -4.18
N GLU A 252 3.04 -13.35 -3.23
CA GLU A 252 3.16 -13.68 -1.81
C GLU A 252 1.93 -13.22 -1.02
N LEU A 253 1.70 -13.84 0.14
CA LEU A 253 0.64 -13.47 1.08
C LEU A 253 1.19 -13.35 2.50
N ALA A 254 1.17 -12.14 3.05
CA ALA A 254 1.44 -11.87 4.46
C ALA A 254 0.14 -11.63 5.23
N THR A 255 -0.01 -12.23 6.42
CA THR A 255 -1.18 -12.03 7.28
C THR A 255 -0.76 -11.52 8.66
N PHE A 256 -1.35 -10.40 9.08
CA PHE A 256 -1.07 -9.76 10.37
C PHE A 256 -2.28 -9.80 11.31
N ARG A 257 -2.06 -9.49 12.59
CA ARG A 257 -3.13 -9.37 13.59
C ARG A 257 -3.84 -8.01 13.54
N MET A 258 -4.25 -7.58 12.36
CA MET A 258 -4.89 -6.28 12.13
C MET A 258 -6.39 -6.39 11.81
N ALA A 259 -7.16 -5.37 12.22
CA ALA A 259 -8.52 -5.13 11.72
C ALA A 259 -8.46 -4.50 10.32
N HIS A 260 -9.61 -4.08 9.77
CA HIS A 260 -9.60 -3.42 8.46
C HIS A 260 -8.88 -2.07 8.52
N SER A 261 -9.27 -1.18 9.43
CA SER A 261 -8.66 0.14 9.58
C SER A 261 -7.19 0.07 10.04
N LEU A 262 -6.31 0.85 9.42
CA LEU A 262 -4.90 0.99 9.83
C LEU A 262 -4.64 2.21 10.73
N THR A 263 -5.60 3.11 10.84
CA THR A 263 -5.56 4.25 11.75
C THR A 263 -6.86 4.34 12.53
N GLU A 264 -6.84 5.06 13.64
CA GLU A 264 -8.06 5.43 14.36
C GLU A 264 -9.00 6.29 13.52
N GLU A 265 -10.30 6.16 13.75
CA GLU A 265 -11.30 7.11 13.27
C GLU A 265 -10.99 8.51 13.83
N PRO A 266 -11.09 9.59 13.02
CA PRO A 266 -11.67 9.64 11.67
C PRO A 266 -10.72 9.27 10.53
N GLY A 267 -9.44 9.01 10.82
CA GLY A 267 -8.45 8.59 9.83
C GLY A 267 -7.99 9.68 8.86
N VAL A 268 -8.17 10.96 9.20
CA VAL A 268 -7.83 12.09 8.31
C VAL A 268 -6.51 12.77 8.66
N GLU A 269 -6.12 12.73 9.94
CA GLU A 269 -4.91 13.36 10.45
C GLU A 269 -3.70 12.42 10.33
N ALA A 270 -2.51 12.99 10.13
CA ALA A 270 -1.25 12.27 10.21
C ALA A 270 -0.88 12.04 11.68
N LEU A 271 -1.43 10.97 12.26
CA LEU A 271 -1.13 10.54 13.64
C LEU A 271 -0.02 9.48 13.66
N PRO A 272 0.73 9.34 14.76
CA PRO A 272 1.70 8.26 14.91
C PRO A 272 1.10 6.88 14.57
N PRO A 273 1.83 6.00 13.88
CA PRO A 273 1.30 4.72 13.44
C PRO A 273 0.97 3.82 14.63
N GLN A 274 -0.12 3.06 14.50
CA GLN A 274 -0.46 1.99 15.42
C GLN A 274 0.43 0.76 15.18
N ALA A 275 0.50 -0.15 16.16
CA ALA A 275 1.36 -1.34 16.08
C ALA A 275 1.08 -2.21 14.84
N GLU A 276 -0.20 -2.33 14.47
CA GLU A 276 -0.66 -3.01 13.26
C GLU A 276 -0.10 -2.35 12.00
N ALA A 277 -0.19 -1.01 11.90
CA ALA A 277 0.33 -0.25 10.78
C ALA A 277 1.85 -0.34 10.66
N VAL A 278 2.58 -0.33 11.79
CA VAL A 278 4.04 -0.56 11.82
C VAL A 278 4.41 -1.93 11.24
N SER A 279 3.63 -2.98 11.56
CA SER A 279 3.90 -4.33 11.05
C SER A 279 3.68 -4.41 9.53
N VAL A 280 2.62 -3.76 9.03
CA VAL A 280 2.36 -3.67 7.59
C VAL A 280 3.44 -2.84 6.89
N ASP A 281 3.83 -1.70 7.46
CA ASP A 281 4.86 -0.83 6.93
C ASP A 281 6.21 -1.54 6.78
N GLY A 282 6.59 -2.35 7.78
CA GLY A 282 7.80 -3.18 7.72
C GLY A 282 7.77 -4.13 6.53
N ALA A 283 6.67 -4.87 6.34
CA ALA A 283 6.52 -5.78 5.21
C ALA A 283 6.54 -5.07 3.84
N LEU A 284 5.89 -3.90 3.73
CA LEU A 284 5.94 -3.09 2.52
C LEU A 284 7.36 -2.57 2.23
N THR A 285 8.05 -2.13 3.28
CA THR A 285 9.43 -1.63 3.18
C THR A 285 10.36 -2.72 2.70
N ASP A 286 10.31 -3.90 3.32
CA ASP A 286 11.15 -5.04 2.96
C ASP A 286 10.88 -5.47 1.52
N TRP A 287 9.60 -5.61 1.14
CA TRP A 287 9.18 -5.95 -0.21
C TRP A 287 9.72 -4.98 -1.27
N PHE A 288 9.51 -3.67 -1.08
CA PHE A 288 9.99 -2.69 -2.04
C PHE A 288 11.52 -2.55 -2.03
N ARG A 289 12.19 -2.80 -0.91
CA ARG A 289 13.66 -2.85 -0.89
C ARG A 289 14.17 -4.05 -1.68
N GLU A 290 13.60 -5.23 -1.49
CA GLU A 290 13.98 -6.44 -2.21
C GLU A 290 13.87 -6.26 -3.73
N HIS A 291 12.78 -5.65 -4.21
CA HIS A 291 12.55 -5.50 -5.65
C HIS A 291 13.12 -4.22 -6.28
N LEU A 292 13.31 -3.14 -5.50
CA LEU A 292 13.65 -1.82 -6.03
C LEU A 292 14.99 -1.28 -5.52
N ALA A 293 15.74 -2.00 -4.69
CA ALA A 293 17.00 -1.53 -4.13
C ALA A 293 18.22 -2.35 -4.57
N ILE A 294 19.35 -1.66 -4.71
CA ILE A 294 20.68 -2.26 -4.61
C ILE A 294 21.25 -1.78 -3.27
N VAL A 295 21.57 -2.72 -2.39
CA VAL A 295 22.18 -2.45 -1.09
C VAL A 295 23.68 -2.28 -1.28
N ASP A 296 24.23 -1.18 -0.80
CA ASP A 296 25.67 -0.99 -0.80
C ASP A 296 26.25 -1.83 0.35
N VAL A 297 26.78 -3.01 0.02
CA VAL A 297 27.49 -3.84 0.99
C VAL A 297 28.78 -3.11 1.34
N ALA A 298 28.89 -2.66 2.60
CA ALA A 298 30.17 -2.14 3.10
C ALA A 298 31.23 -3.23 2.90
N PRO A 299 32.43 -2.91 2.37
CA PRO A 299 33.50 -3.90 2.29
C PRO A 299 33.75 -4.44 3.70
N GLU A 300 33.75 -5.77 3.83
CA GLU A 300 34.12 -6.46 5.06
C GLU A 300 35.45 -5.87 5.57
N PRO A 301 35.55 -5.45 6.85
CA PRO A 301 36.80 -4.99 7.42
C PRO A 301 37.72 -6.20 7.62
N GLY A 302 38.38 -6.64 6.55
CA GLY A 302 39.21 -7.83 6.60
C GLY A 302 39.66 -8.33 5.24
N ASP A 303 40.45 -7.51 4.55
CA ASP A 303 41.53 -7.96 3.66
C ASP A 303 42.45 -6.76 3.47
N GLU A 304 43.10 -6.33 4.56
CA GLU A 304 44.35 -5.59 4.39
C GLU A 304 45.33 -6.57 3.73
N PRO A 305 45.95 -6.23 2.59
CA PRO A 305 47.05 -7.02 2.06
C PRO A 305 48.14 -7.01 3.12
N GLY A 306 48.36 -8.16 3.77
CA GLY A 306 49.46 -8.31 4.70
C GLY A 306 50.75 -7.87 4.01
N ASP A 307 51.45 -6.93 4.64
CA ASP A 307 52.85 -6.64 4.36
C ASP A 307 53.65 -7.95 4.51
N GLU A 308 53.77 -8.71 3.43
CA GLU A 308 54.78 -9.74 3.29
C GLU A 308 56.09 -9.07 2.84
N ASP A 309 56.87 -8.62 3.81
CA ASP A 309 58.32 -8.57 3.64
C ASP A 309 59.03 -9.05 4.92
N ASP A 310 60.12 -9.77 4.68
CA ASP A 310 61.12 -10.30 5.62
C ASP A 310 60.76 -11.47 6.55
N THR A 311 60.94 -12.70 6.06
CA THR A 311 61.84 -13.65 6.77
C THR A 311 62.47 -14.68 5.81
N PRO A 312 63.79 -14.96 5.92
CA PRO A 312 64.53 -15.72 4.90
C PRO A 312 64.47 -17.24 5.11
N VAL A 313 64.56 -17.91 3.96
CA VAL A 313 64.63 -19.36 3.76
C VAL A 313 65.88 -19.97 4.39
N LEU A 314 65.69 -20.99 5.25
CA LEU A 314 66.70 -22.04 5.48
C LEU A 314 66.03 -23.42 5.61
N GLY A 315 66.14 -24.19 4.53
CA GLY A 315 66.59 -25.58 4.55
C GLY A 315 65.63 -26.69 5.02
N GLY A 316 65.22 -27.54 4.07
CA GLY A 316 65.42 -28.99 4.25
C GLY A 316 64.24 -29.92 3.96
N ARG A 317 64.44 -30.74 2.92
CA ARG A 317 63.95 -32.12 2.70
C ARG A 317 62.48 -32.36 2.30
N VAL A 318 62.34 -32.58 0.98
CA VAL A 318 61.83 -33.80 0.30
C VAL A 318 61.15 -34.84 1.20
N LEU A 319 59.88 -35.13 0.90
CA LEU A 319 59.34 -36.46 0.54
C LEU A 319 57.92 -36.31 -0.07
N ARG A 320 57.75 -36.77 -1.32
CA ARG A 320 56.51 -37.33 -1.91
C ARG A 320 56.64 -38.88 -1.83
N PRO A 321 55.62 -39.73 -2.02
CA PRO A 321 54.31 -39.57 -2.70
C PRO A 321 53.13 -40.01 -1.78
N GLU A 322 51.84 -40.14 -2.11
CA GLU A 322 51.17 -40.83 -3.23
C GLU A 322 49.63 -40.67 -3.10
N GLU A 323 48.96 -40.66 -4.25
CA GLU A 323 47.59 -41.13 -4.58
C GLU A 323 46.31 -40.80 -3.79
N ALA A 324 45.29 -40.47 -4.59
CA ALA A 324 43.87 -40.31 -4.25
C ALA A 324 43.18 -41.67 -4.00
N PRO A 325 41.93 -41.69 -3.49
CA PRO A 325 40.84 -41.79 -4.47
C PRO A 325 39.56 -41.02 -4.14
N THR A 326 38.92 -40.63 -5.25
CA THR A 326 37.49 -40.46 -5.53
C THR A 326 36.47 -40.96 -4.50
N GLY A 327 35.51 -40.10 -4.17
CA GLY A 327 34.24 -40.49 -3.55
C GLY A 327 33.23 -39.34 -3.57
N SER A 328 32.37 -39.32 -4.59
CA SER A 328 31.10 -38.59 -4.57
C SER A 328 30.03 -39.52 -4.00
N PRO A 329 29.05 -38.99 -3.26
CA PRO A 329 27.68 -39.20 -3.74
C PRO A 329 26.80 -37.96 -3.64
N ALA A 330 25.75 -38.03 -4.45
CA ALA A 330 24.62 -37.12 -4.57
C ALA A 330 23.77 -37.01 -3.28
N GLU A 331 22.77 -36.14 -3.39
CA GLU A 331 21.59 -35.95 -2.51
C GLU A 331 21.66 -34.84 -1.45
N SER A 332 21.07 -33.69 -1.79
CA SER A 332 20.10 -33.03 -0.90
C SER A 332 19.30 -31.96 -1.63
N ALA A 333 18.15 -32.39 -2.15
CA ALA A 333 16.98 -31.55 -2.32
C ALA A 333 16.05 -31.83 -1.12
N ALA A 334 15.88 -30.86 -0.23
CA ALA A 334 14.81 -30.78 0.77
C ALA A 334 14.84 -29.35 1.34
N ALA A 335 13.85 -28.51 1.00
CA ALA A 335 12.69 -28.27 1.85
C ALA A 335 13.05 -27.52 3.15
N LEU A 336 12.87 -26.21 3.16
CA LEU A 336 12.76 -25.40 4.37
C LEU A 336 11.30 -24.92 4.48
N ASP A 337 10.44 -25.85 4.89
CA ASP A 337 9.19 -25.53 5.58
C ASP A 337 9.56 -25.14 7.02
N ARG A 338 9.44 -23.85 7.35
CA ARG A 338 9.63 -23.34 8.70
C ARG A 338 8.27 -23.14 9.36
N THR A 339 7.69 -24.24 9.83
CA THR A 339 6.70 -24.23 10.90
C THR A 339 7.42 -24.10 12.24
N MET A 340 7.21 -22.99 12.95
CA MET A 340 7.64 -22.83 14.35
C MET A 340 6.63 -23.54 15.29
N PRO A 341 7.10 -24.08 16.44
CA PRO A 341 6.37 -25.08 17.21
C PRO A 341 5.28 -24.51 18.12
N ASP A 342 4.22 -25.30 18.27
CA ASP A 342 3.12 -25.12 19.21
C ASP A 342 3.61 -25.10 20.67
N GLY A 343 3.49 -23.92 21.30
CA GLY A 343 3.60 -23.74 22.73
C GLY A 343 2.27 -24.09 23.42
N ALA A 344 2.22 -25.29 24.00
CA ALA A 344 1.15 -25.75 24.87
C ALA A 344 0.93 -24.83 26.08
N TRP A 345 -0.23 -24.17 26.12
CA TRP A 345 -0.78 -23.60 27.36
C TRP A 345 -2.05 -24.35 27.75
N SER A 346 -1.90 -25.10 28.85
CA SER A 346 -2.94 -25.80 29.59
C SER A 346 -4.11 -24.86 29.93
N SER A 347 -5.30 -25.18 29.41
CA SER A 347 -6.56 -24.54 29.78
C SER A 347 -7.28 -25.39 30.83
N SER A 348 -7.39 -24.90 32.06
CA SER A 348 -8.38 -25.41 33.03
C SER A 348 -9.68 -24.61 32.88
N PRO A 349 -10.86 -25.24 33.06
CA PRO A 349 -12.14 -24.68 32.65
C PRO A 349 -12.71 -23.74 33.71
N THR A 350 -12.92 -22.47 33.36
CA THR A 350 -13.79 -21.58 34.13
C THR A 350 -15.24 -21.73 33.69
N GLN A 351 -16.07 -22.04 34.69
CA GLN A 351 -17.50 -22.28 34.61
C GLN A 351 -18.26 -21.06 34.04
N SER A 352 -19.18 -21.33 33.11
CA SER A 352 -20.18 -20.37 32.66
C SER A 352 -21.16 -20.02 33.80
N PRO A 353 -21.50 -18.73 34.02
CA PRO A 353 -22.65 -18.37 34.84
C PRO A 353 -23.98 -18.64 34.08
N PRO A 354 -25.08 -18.94 34.80
CA PRO A 354 -26.37 -19.27 34.20
C PRO A 354 -27.07 -18.04 33.59
N PRO A 355 -28.02 -18.25 32.65
CA PRO A 355 -28.72 -17.15 31.98
C PRO A 355 -29.63 -16.39 32.96
N GLY A 356 -29.39 -15.08 33.05
CA GLY A 356 -30.20 -14.13 33.82
C GLY A 356 -31.60 -13.95 33.23
N ARG A 357 -32.59 -13.89 34.13
CA ARG A 357 -34.00 -13.63 33.87
C ARG A 357 -34.22 -12.30 33.12
N PRO A 358 -35.26 -12.19 32.28
CA PRO A 358 -35.61 -10.94 31.60
C PRO A 358 -36.11 -9.88 32.60
N ALA A 359 -35.62 -8.66 32.47
CA ALA A 359 -36.12 -7.49 33.19
C ALA A 359 -37.55 -7.13 32.72
N PRO A 360 -38.43 -6.63 33.61
CA PRO A 360 -39.82 -6.35 33.29
C PRO A 360 -39.97 -5.13 32.38
N GLN A 361 -40.82 -5.30 31.36
CA GLN A 361 -41.32 -4.24 30.48
C GLN A 361 -42.07 -3.18 31.30
N ARG A 362 -41.62 -1.92 31.24
CA ARG A 362 -42.44 -0.78 31.69
C ARG A 362 -43.49 -0.50 30.63
N ARG A 363 -44.76 -0.68 31.01
CA ARG A 363 -45.91 -0.12 30.28
C ARG A 363 -45.98 1.39 30.52
N PRO A 364 -46.54 2.16 29.57
CA PRO A 364 -46.84 3.58 29.76
C PRO A 364 -48.08 3.72 30.64
N GLU A 365 -47.97 4.50 31.71
CA GLU A 365 -49.13 5.00 32.45
C GLU A 365 -49.73 6.17 31.66
N ALA A 366 -50.95 5.94 31.20
CA ALA A 366 -51.91 6.96 30.83
C ALA A 366 -52.88 7.10 32.00
N ASP A 367 -53.00 8.31 32.54
CA ASP A 367 -54.09 8.89 33.32
C ASP A 367 -53.61 10.33 33.58
N GLY A 368 -54.35 11.40 33.39
CA GLY A 368 -55.76 11.61 33.14
C GLY A 368 -56.02 13.07 33.54
N ASP A 369 -56.81 13.76 32.71
CA ASP A 369 -57.66 14.93 32.97
C ASP A 369 -57.88 15.27 34.47
N ASP A 370 -58.04 16.52 34.92
CA ASP A 370 -58.77 17.61 34.29
C ASP A 370 -58.67 18.90 35.15
N ALA A 371 -59.11 20.01 34.55
CA ALA A 371 -59.86 21.12 35.16
C ALA A 371 -59.22 22.53 35.35
N HIS A 372 -59.88 23.46 34.65
CA HIS A 372 -60.11 24.90 34.92
C HIS A 372 -58.96 25.88 34.66
N SER A 373 -59.10 27.01 33.94
CA SER A 373 -60.26 27.73 33.38
C SER A 373 -59.74 28.89 32.48
N PRO A 374 -60.62 29.65 31.79
CA PRO A 374 -60.37 30.27 30.48
C PRO A 374 -59.96 31.75 30.54
N LEU A 375 -59.55 32.32 29.40
CA LEU A 375 -59.77 33.74 29.07
C LEU A 375 -59.57 34.04 27.57
N THR A 376 -60.66 34.50 26.93
CA THR A 376 -60.79 35.56 25.90
C THR A 376 -60.07 35.44 24.53
N VAL A 377 -60.77 35.30 23.39
CA VAL A 377 -61.60 36.27 22.60
C VAL A 377 -60.83 36.87 21.41
N GLY A 378 -61.46 36.80 20.22
CA GLY A 378 -61.15 37.55 18.99
C GLY A 378 -60.65 36.63 17.88
N GLY A 379 -61.48 36.17 16.92
CA GLY A 379 -62.05 36.98 15.84
C GLY A 379 -60.95 37.22 14.78
N GLY A 380 -61.00 36.79 13.53
CA GLY A 380 -62.04 36.32 12.63
C GLY A 380 -61.50 36.57 11.21
N GLY A 381 -62.00 35.84 10.21
CA GLY A 381 -61.89 36.26 8.80
C GLY A 381 -60.72 35.66 8.00
N GLN A 382 -61.06 34.59 7.28
CA GLN A 382 -60.49 34.18 5.99
C GLN A 382 -60.73 35.26 4.89
N PRO A 383 -60.19 35.12 3.66
CA PRO A 383 -59.61 33.94 3.00
C PRO A 383 -58.10 33.94 2.79
#